data_AF-A0A9Q5XYC6-F1
#
_entry.id   AF-A0A9Q5XYC6-F1
#
_cell.length_a   1.000
_cell.length_b   1.000
_cell.length_c   1.000
_cell.angle_alpha   90.00
_cell.angle_beta   90.00
_cell.angle_gamma   90.00
#
_symmetry.space_group_name_H-M   'P 1'
#
loop_
_entity.id
_entity.type
_entity.pdbx_description
1 polymer ?
#
loop_
_entity_poly.entity_id
_entity_poly.type
_entity_poly.pdbx_seq_one_letter_code
_entity_poly.pdbx_strand_id
1 'polypeptide(L)'
;MKLVIAIILMVLAGVCFAEPGDYRLTKGDKEMIESAINDRCQLFKNMQNNKTEGEYIKTICVMVARATVYQRFDDIMALPYQAAVTKILDEGGNDTVIILNAMGVKAGEAAAKAYLGMNFE
;
A
#
# COMPACT_ATOMS: atom_id res chain seq x y z
N MET A 1 29.04 -25.92 3.05
CA MET A 1 27.97 -25.07 2.49
C MET A 1 26.67 -25.08 3.34
N LYS A 2 26.73 -24.93 4.67
CA LYS A 2 25.53 -24.74 5.52
C LYS A 2 25.71 -23.75 6.68
N LEU A 3 26.88 -23.14 6.87
CA LEU A 3 27.20 -22.26 8.01
C LEU A 3 27.63 -20.82 7.63
N VAL A 4 27.86 -20.55 6.34
CA VAL A 4 28.51 -19.30 5.89
C VAL A 4 27.51 -18.20 5.53
N ILE A 5 26.26 -18.53 5.17
CA ILE A 5 25.27 -17.51 4.76
C ILE A 5 24.58 -16.85 5.97
N ALA A 6 24.52 -17.54 7.11
CA ALA A 6 23.86 -17.03 8.33
C ALA A 6 24.61 -15.86 9.01
N ILE A 7 25.88 -15.61 8.66
CA ILE A 7 26.75 -14.65 9.35
C ILE A 7 26.92 -13.34 8.55
N ILE A 8 26.61 -13.33 7.25
CA ILE A 8 27.04 -12.21 6.37
C ILE A 8 26.12 -10.98 6.41
N LEU A 9 24.86 -11.06 6.88
CA LEU A 9 24.00 -9.87 6.91
C LEU A 9 23.56 -9.41 8.31
N MET A 10 23.96 -10.11 9.37
CA MET A 10 23.87 -9.55 10.74
C MET A 10 24.90 -8.43 11.00
N VAL A 11 25.77 -8.09 10.04
CA VAL A 11 27.04 -7.36 10.31
C VAL A 11 27.19 -6.01 9.59
N LEU A 12 26.27 -5.60 8.69
CA LEU A 12 26.23 -4.20 8.24
C LEU A 12 25.39 -3.33 9.19
N ALA A 13 25.68 -3.50 10.48
CA ALA A 13 25.05 -2.90 11.64
C ALA A 13 25.11 -1.37 11.61
N GLY A 14 24.02 -0.74 11.18
CA GLY A 14 23.56 0.52 11.75
C GLY A 14 22.63 0.20 12.91
N VAL A 15 23.15 0.34 14.13
CA VAL A 15 22.41 0.34 15.40
C VAL A 15 20.95 0.79 15.27
N CYS A 16 20.03 -0.16 15.43
CA CYS A 16 18.84 0.09 16.22
C CYS A 16 18.55 -1.22 16.94
N PHE A 17 18.94 -1.29 18.21
CA PHE A 17 18.41 -2.27 19.15
C PHE A 17 16.92 -1.95 19.34
N ALA A 18 16.14 -2.31 18.33
CA ALA A 18 14.77 -2.72 18.48
C ALA A 18 14.85 -4.04 19.24
N GLU A 19 14.40 -4.07 20.50
CA GLU A 19 14.02 -5.33 21.15
C GLU A 19 13.27 -6.19 20.11
N PRO A 20 13.38 -7.53 20.11
CA PRO A 20 12.52 -8.37 19.30
C PRO A 20 11.10 -8.33 19.90
N GLY A 21 10.51 -7.14 19.95
CA GLY A 21 9.09 -6.94 20.11
C GLY A 21 8.44 -7.56 18.88
N ASP A 22 7.32 -8.20 19.10
CA ASP A 22 6.47 -8.70 18.04
C ASP A 22 5.99 -7.48 17.22
N TYR A 23 6.77 -7.04 16.22
CA TYR A 23 6.45 -5.91 15.32
C TYR A 23 5.27 -6.22 14.38
N ARG A 24 4.48 -7.23 14.71
CA ARG A 24 3.29 -7.61 13.99
C ARG A 24 2.23 -6.58 14.31
N LEU A 25 1.66 -6.00 13.26
CA LEU A 25 0.53 -5.10 13.37
C LEU A 25 -0.57 -5.77 14.22
N THR A 26 -0.93 -5.11 15.31
CA THR A 26 -2.04 -5.57 16.14
C THR A 26 -3.35 -5.39 15.38
N LYS A 27 -4.44 -5.97 15.92
CA LYS A 27 -5.78 -5.73 15.36
C LYS A 27 -6.13 -4.24 15.35
N GLY A 28 -5.73 -3.50 16.40
CA GLY A 28 -5.96 -2.06 16.50
C GLY A 28 -5.19 -1.27 15.43
N ASP A 29 -3.93 -1.62 15.18
CA ASP A 29 -3.12 -0.97 14.15
C ASP A 29 -3.74 -1.18 12.76
N LYS A 30 -4.21 -2.40 12.48
CA LYS A 30 -4.90 -2.71 11.22
C LYS A 30 -6.16 -1.89 11.06
N GLU A 31 -7.00 -1.79 12.09
CA GLU A 31 -8.21 -0.96 12.05
C GLU A 31 -7.90 0.52 11.81
N MET A 32 -6.82 1.05 12.42
CA MET A 32 -6.37 2.42 12.17
C MET A 32 -5.84 2.63 10.75
N ILE A 33 -5.05 1.69 10.22
CA ILE A 33 -4.58 1.70 8.83
C ILE A 33 -5.79 1.72 7.88
N GLU A 34 -6.74 0.82 8.09
CA GLU A 34 -7.91 0.67 7.24
C GLU A 34 -8.80 1.93 7.26
N SER A 35 -9.02 2.51 8.44
CA SER A 35 -9.77 3.77 8.57
C SER A 35 -9.07 4.90 7.83
N ALA A 36 -7.76 5.09 8.07
CA ALA A 36 -7.01 6.19 7.47
C ALA A 36 -6.90 6.08 5.94
N ILE A 37 -6.72 4.87 5.41
CA ILE A 37 -6.72 4.60 3.97
C ILE A 37 -8.11 4.88 3.39
N ASN A 38 -9.17 4.34 4.00
CA ASN A 38 -10.53 4.49 3.50
C ASN A 38 -10.99 5.96 3.49
N ASP A 39 -10.71 6.73 4.54
CA ASP A 39 -11.07 8.14 4.63
C ASP A 39 -10.42 8.96 3.50
N ARG A 40 -9.14 8.68 3.20
CA ARG A 40 -8.42 9.38 2.13
C ARG A 40 -8.88 8.95 0.74
N CYS A 41 -9.07 7.66 0.52
CA CYS A 41 -9.61 7.17 -0.75
C CYS A 41 -11.05 7.65 -0.99
N GLN A 42 -11.82 7.88 0.08
CA GLN A 42 -13.14 8.49 0.01
C GLN A 42 -13.07 9.96 -0.44
N LEU A 43 -12.05 10.73 -0.04
CA LEU A 43 -11.83 12.08 -0.57
C LEU A 43 -11.59 12.04 -2.08
N PHE A 44 -10.72 11.14 -2.56
CA PHE A 44 -10.48 10.96 -3.99
C PHE A 44 -11.72 10.57 -4.77
N LYS A 45 -12.58 9.71 -4.20
CA LYS A 45 -13.90 9.40 -4.76
C LYS A 45 -14.75 10.65 -4.93
N ASN A 46 -14.87 11.44 -3.88
CA ASN A 46 -15.78 12.59 -3.84
C ASN A 46 -15.37 13.72 -4.78
N MET A 47 -14.12 13.74 -5.25
CA MET A 47 -13.65 14.67 -6.28
C MET A 47 -14.13 14.31 -7.69
N GLN A 48 -14.69 13.12 -7.90
CA GLN A 48 -15.21 12.69 -9.21
C GLN A 48 -16.67 13.07 -9.37
N ASN A 49 -16.99 13.67 -10.52
CA ASN A 49 -18.37 14.01 -10.88
C ASN A 49 -19.21 12.77 -11.21
N ASN A 50 -18.57 11.71 -11.73
CA ASN A 50 -19.22 10.44 -12.03
C ASN A 50 -19.06 9.47 -10.85
N LYS A 51 -20.19 9.05 -10.29
CA LYS A 51 -20.23 8.13 -9.14
C LYS A 51 -19.53 6.80 -9.43
N THR A 52 -19.74 6.22 -10.61
CA THR A 52 -19.15 4.91 -10.97
C THR A 52 -17.64 5.00 -11.10
N GLU A 53 -17.14 6.04 -11.77
CA GLU A 53 -15.71 6.31 -11.90
C GLU A 53 -15.07 6.60 -10.54
N GLY A 54 -15.77 7.35 -9.68
CA GLY A 54 -15.35 7.59 -8.30
C GLY A 54 -15.23 6.30 -7.48
N GLU A 55 -16.21 5.40 -7.52
CA GLU A 55 -16.13 4.12 -6.82
C GLU A 55 -15.02 3.23 -7.37
N TYR A 56 -14.79 3.27 -8.68
CA TYR A 56 -13.69 2.56 -9.33
C TYR A 56 -12.33 3.06 -8.84
N ILE A 57 -12.11 4.38 -8.89
CA ILE A 57 -10.90 5.03 -8.37
C ILE A 57 -10.70 4.72 -6.89
N LYS A 58 -11.75 4.78 -6.07
CA LYS A 58 -11.69 4.43 -4.65
C LYS A 58 -11.20 2.99 -4.45
N THR A 59 -11.74 2.06 -5.23
CA THR A 59 -11.42 0.63 -5.12
C THR A 59 -9.94 0.39 -5.39
N ILE A 60 -9.41 0.96 -6.47
CA ILE A 60 -7.99 0.86 -6.81
C ILE A 60 -7.12 1.58 -5.77
N CYS A 61 -7.52 2.79 -5.36
CA CYS A 61 -6.83 3.56 -4.32
C CYS A 61 -6.62 2.73 -3.05
N VAL A 62 -7.68 2.07 -2.55
CA VAL A 62 -7.60 1.25 -1.34
C VAL A 62 -6.65 0.07 -1.53
N MET A 63 -6.69 -0.62 -2.67
CA MET A 63 -5.80 -1.75 -2.94
C MET A 63 -4.32 -1.33 -3.00
N VAL A 64 -4.00 -0.26 -3.73
CA VAL A 64 -2.63 0.26 -3.84
C VAL A 64 -2.13 0.78 -2.49
N ALA A 65 -2.98 1.49 -1.75
CA ALA A 65 -2.61 2.01 -0.44
C ALA A 65 -2.31 0.89 0.55
N ARG A 66 -3.15 -0.16 0.59
CA ARG A 66 -2.93 -1.34 1.45
C ARG A 66 -1.67 -2.09 1.06
N ALA A 67 -1.46 -2.34 -0.22
CA ALA A 67 -0.23 -2.98 -0.71
C ALA A 67 1.01 -2.24 -0.22
N THR A 68 1.03 -0.92 -0.39
CA THR A 68 2.16 -0.06 -0.01
C THR A 68 2.37 0.01 1.50
N VAL A 69 1.31 0.24 2.27
CA VAL A 69 1.40 0.40 3.74
C VAL A 69 1.79 -0.92 4.39
N TYR A 70 1.12 -2.04 4.07
CA TYR A 70 1.44 -3.34 4.66
C TYR A 70 2.82 -3.83 4.24
N GLN A 71 3.27 -3.55 3.01
CA GLN A 71 4.63 -3.86 2.58
C GLN A 71 5.66 -3.10 3.41
N ARG A 72 5.37 -1.86 3.83
CA ARG A 72 6.29 -1.08 4.67
C ARG A 72 6.47 -1.67 6.06
N PHE A 73 5.50 -2.46 6.53
CA PHE A 73 5.56 -3.19 7.80
C PHE A 73 5.97 -4.65 7.63
N ASP A 74 6.40 -5.08 6.44
CA ASP A 74 6.67 -6.48 6.09
C ASP A 74 5.52 -7.44 6.47
N ASP A 75 4.26 -6.96 6.43
CA ASP A 75 3.08 -7.75 6.77
C ASP A 75 2.65 -8.62 5.58
N ILE A 76 2.40 -9.90 5.84
CA ILE A 76 1.97 -10.89 4.84
C ILE A 76 0.70 -10.48 4.08
N MET A 77 -0.14 -9.63 4.68
CA MET A 77 -1.33 -9.09 4.02
C MET A 77 -1.00 -8.20 2.82
N ALA A 78 0.23 -7.73 2.66
CA ALA A 78 0.65 -6.98 1.47
C ALA A 78 0.56 -7.82 0.19
N LEU A 79 0.89 -9.12 0.26
CA LEU A 79 0.99 -10.01 -0.90
C LEU A 79 -0.28 -10.09 -1.76
N PRO A 80 -1.49 -10.36 -1.21
CA PRO A 80 -2.70 -10.39 -2.02
C PRO A 80 -3.03 -9.04 -2.67
N TYR A 81 -2.71 -7.92 -2.02
CA TYR A 81 -2.94 -6.59 -2.60
C TYR A 81 -1.93 -6.28 -3.71
N GLN A 82 -0.66 -6.64 -3.55
CA GLN A 82 0.35 -6.52 -4.60
C GLN A 82 -0.05 -7.30 -5.85
N ALA A 83 -0.48 -8.56 -5.69
CA ALA A 83 -0.94 -9.37 -6.81
C ALA A 83 -2.17 -8.76 -7.52
N ALA A 84 -3.11 -8.20 -6.77
CA ALA A 84 -4.27 -7.50 -7.33
C ALA A 84 -3.87 -6.24 -8.10
N VAL A 85 -2.93 -5.44 -7.55
CA VAL A 85 -2.42 -4.23 -8.21
C VAL A 85 -1.69 -4.57 -9.50
N THR A 86 -0.83 -5.60 -9.50
CA THR A 86 -0.16 -6.07 -10.73
C THR A 86 -1.18 -6.46 -11.79
N LYS A 87 -2.23 -7.21 -11.43
CA LYS A 87 -3.29 -7.57 -12.36
C LYS A 87 -4.00 -6.36 -12.97
N ILE A 88 -4.25 -5.32 -12.18
CA ILE A 88 -4.89 -4.07 -12.65
C ILE A 88 -3.99 -3.31 -13.63
N LEU A 89 -2.67 -3.31 -13.37
CA LEU A 89 -1.69 -2.68 -14.25
C LEU A 89 -1.47 -3.46 -15.55
N ASP A 90 -1.58 -4.78 -15.49
CA ASP A 90 -1.45 -5.69 -16.64
C ASP A 90 -2.75 -5.81 -17.46
N GLU A 91 -3.91 -5.50 -16.87
CA GLU A 91 -5.20 -5.48 -17.57
C GLU A 91 -5.24 -4.32 -18.57
N GLY A 92 -4.91 -4.64 -19.82
CA GLY A 92 -5.18 -3.79 -20.97
C GLY A 92 -6.67 -3.49 -21.08
N GLY A 93 -7.01 -2.23 -21.33
CA GLY A 93 -8.38 -1.74 -21.46
C GLY A 93 -8.49 -0.63 -22.49
N ASN A 94 -9.68 -0.06 -22.66
CA ASN A 94 -9.83 1.17 -23.43
C ASN A 94 -9.17 2.35 -22.70
N ASP A 95 -8.96 3.47 -23.41
CA ASP A 95 -8.28 4.66 -22.86
C ASP A 95 -8.91 5.16 -21.56
N THR A 96 -10.24 5.07 -21.43
CA THR A 96 -10.96 5.44 -20.20
C THR A 96 -10.56 4.57 -19.02
N VAL A 97 -10.53 3.25 -19.18
CA VAL A 97 -10.11 2.32 -18.11
C VAL A 97 -8.65 2.56 -17.73
N ILE A 98 -7.77 2.79 -18.71
CA ILE A 98 -6.35 3.11 -18.46
C ILE A 98 -6.21 4.39 -17.62
N ILE A 99 -6.96 5.44 -17.95
CA ILE A 99 -6.96 6.70 -17.19
C ILE A 99 -7.47 6.46 -15.77
N LEU A 100 -8.59 5.75 -15.61
CA LEU A 100 -9.16 5.45 -14.30
C LEU A 100 -8.22 4.60 -13.43
N ASN A 101 -7.51 3.63 -14.02
CA ASN A 101 -6.46 2.86 -13.37
C ASN A 101 -5.35 3.77 -12.86
N ALA A 102 -4.81 4.63 -13.74
CA ALA A 102 -3.76 5.56 -13.38
C ALA A 102 -4.18 6.55 -12.27
N MET A 103 -5.42 7.04 -12.32
CA MET A 103 -5.98 7.89 -11.26
C MET A 103 -6.10 7.15 -9.93
N GLY A 104 -6.61 5.92 -9.95
CA GLY A 104 -6.71 5.06 -8.79
C GLY A 104 -5.35 4.76 -8.16
N VAL A 105 -4.34 4.45 -8.98
CA VAL A 105 -2.97 4.19 -8.53
C VAL A 105 -2.36 5.41 -7.86
N LYS A 106 -2.41 6.58 -8.50
CA LYS A 106 -1.91 7.83 -7.92
C LYS A 106 -2.62 8.20 -6.61
N ALA A 107 -3.94 8.00 -6.55
CA ALA A 107 -4.71 8.21 -5.33
C ALA A 107 -4.26 7.26 -4.20
N GLY A 108 -3.99 6.00 -4.52
CA GLY A 108 -3.50 5.02 -3.56
C GLY A 108 -2.08 5.33 -3.05
N GLU A 109 -1.17 5.73 -3.95
CA GLU A 109 0.17 6.19 -3.58
C GLU A 109 0.10 7.42 -2.67
N ALA A 110 -0.75 8.39 -3.00
CA ALA A 110 -0.99 9.57 -2.19
C ALA A 110 -1.53 9.21 -0.79
N ALA A 111 -2.52 8.30 -0.73
CA ALA A 111 -3.09 7.85 0.54
C ALA A 111 -2.08 7.13 1.43
N ALA A 112 -1.23 6.27 0.84
CA ALA A 112 -0.15 5.57 1.53
C ALA A 112 0.96 6.52 2.01
N LYS A 113 1.47 7.38 1.13
CA LYS A 113 2.51 8.38 1.49
C LYS A 113 2.06 9.24 2.66
N ALA A 114 0.83 9.75 2.60
CA ALA A 114 0.28 10.54 3.67
C ALA A 114 0.13 9.75 4.99
N TYR A 115 0.01 8.42 4.97
CA TYR A 115 -0.17 7.60 6.17
C TYR A 115 1.19 7.34 6.82
N LEU A 116 2.16 7.03 5.97
CA LEU A 116 3.55 6.82 6.35
C LEU A 116 4.29 8.12 6.72
N GLY A 117 3.63 9.28 6.64
CA GLY A 117 4.24 10.58 6.91
C GLY A 117 5.31 10.98 5.88
N MET A 118 5.24 10.42 4.68
CA MET A 118 6.18 10.72 3.59
C MET A 118 5.69 11.94 2.81
N ASN A 119 6.60 12.89 2.55
CA ASN A 119 6.31 14.02 1.67
C ASN A 119 6.21 13.56 0.21
N PHE A 120 5.43 14.28 -0.60
CA PHE A 120 5.44 14.10 -2.05
C PHE A 120 6.80 14.58 -2.59
N GLU A 121 7.73 13.64 -2.80
CA GLU A 121 8.78 13.79 -3.81
C GLU A 121 8.19 13.67 -5.21
#